data_AF-A0A225VGL3-F1
#
_entry.id   AF-A0A225VGL3-F1
#
_cell.length_a   1.000
_cell.length_b   1.000
_cell.length_c   1.000
_cell.angle_alpha   90.00
_cell.angle_beta   90.00
_cell.angle_gamma   90.00
#
_symmetry.space_group_name_H-M   'P 1'
#
loop_
_entity.id
_entity.type
_entity.pdbx_description
1 polymer ?
#
loop_
_entity_poly.entity_id
_entity_poly.type
_entity_poly.pdbx_seq_one_letter_code
_entity_poly.pdbx_strand_id
1 'polypeptide(L)'
;MIDPERSRSAPKERVGSSAMTASTKLFGVLAIGTIEGEFNDMAFGLINGNTEMLKIKSSYMNDKIADAKVLAEIVEPTPSEPVRGTYLKWSVSNGAPFYVRKFVRPRDFVFLESIGILKTASGERLGYSLIHSLQIPTIRELTEEYHIVRANISMCALFRQESSGKIELYVKGFVDAMGDIHSRIAVPTTADGLMSFRRIVHCGQMKKLNWMLKMKKTVILDHGSQDCVVCSSSPSRPKCCHVCSNTMCSRCSVTKKLSFLSPTSRRVSQRNLIFCVRCLLSAFKADALEIAAEELIRQNPFDFYEASTNSTPSSKMVSPSSTNLPDNISEFFG
;
A
#
# COMPACT_ATOMS: atom_id res chain seq x y z
N MET A 1 11.06 -43.60 1.95
CA MET A 1 12.35 -42.90 1.78
C MET A 1 12.34 -42.32 0.38
N ILE A 2 12.10 -41.02 0.26
CA ILE A 2 11.90 -40.34 -1.04
C ILE A 2 13.19 -39.61 -1.37
N ASP A 3 13.80 -40.00 -2.47
CA ASP A 3 15.05 -39.46 -3.01
C ASP A 3 14.87 -37.97 -3.43
N PRO A 4 15.61 -37.02 -2.83
CA PRO A 4 15.44 -35.59 -3.07
C PRO A 4 16.02 -35.08 -4.40
N GLU A 5 16.64 -35.94 -5.24
CA GLU A 5 17.21 -35.50 -6.52
C GLU A 5 16.31 -35.71 -7.75
N ARG A 6 15.13 -36.33 -7.62
CA ARG A 6 14.30 -36.68 -8.79
C ARG A 6 13.34 -35.59 -9.30
N SER A 7 13.44 -34.34 -8.83
CA SER A 7 12.52 -33.25 -9.25
C SER A 7 13.07 -32.26 -10.29
N ARG A 8 14.14 -32.59 -11.03
CA ARG A 8 14.79 -31.64 -11.96
C ARG A 8 14.62 -31.88 -13.46
N SER A 9 13.77 -32.79 -13.89
CA SER A 9 13.35 -32.82 -15.30
C SER A 9 11.96 -33.40 -15.46
N ALA A 10 10.96 -32.52 -15.57
CA ALA A 10 9.69 -32.90 -16.16
C ALA A 10 9.89 -33.03 -17.69
N PRO A 11 9.37 -34.08 -18.35
CA PRO A 11 9.37 -34.17 -19.81
C PRO A 11 8.57 -32.98 -20.37
N LYS A 12 9.14 -32.27 -21.34
CA LYS A 12 8.46 -31.16 -22.04
C LYS A 12 7.42 -31.73 -23.00
N GLU A 13 6.15 -31.73 -22.61
CA GLU A 13 5.04 -31.86 -23.57
C GLU A 13 4.75 -30.50 -24.22
N ARG A 14 4.72 -30.48 -25.57
CA ARG A 14 4.39 -29.28 -26.35
C ARG A 14 2.87 -29.07 -26.32
N VAL A 15 2.43 -28.01 -25.65
CA VAL A 15 1.08 -27.46 -25.82
C VAL A 15 1.19 -26.12 -26.55
N GLY A 16 0.73 -26.10 -27.80
CA GLY A 16 0.41 -24.87 -28.54
C GLY A 16 1.56 -24.22 -29.32
N SER A 17 1.25 -23.75 -30.53
CA SER A 17 2.15 -23.16 -31.52
C SER A 17 2.56 -21.70 -31.25
N SER A 18 2.79 -21.34 -29.99
CA SER A 18 3.38 -20.04 -29.61
C SER A 18 4.58 -20.33 -28.72
N ALA A 19 5.78 -20.07 -29.23
CA ALA A 19 7.04 -20.40 -28.58
C ALA A 19 7.14 -19.74 -27.20
N MET A 20 6.89 -20.51 -26.14
CA MET A 20 7.32 -20.13 -24.80
C MET A 20 8.85 -20.18 -24.75
N THR A 21 9.51 -19.04 -24.77
CA THR A 21 10.95 -18.95 -24.52
C THR A 21 11.21 -19.17 -23.04
N ALA A 22 11.53 -20.41 -22.67
CA ALA A 22 12.04 -20.71 -21.34
C ALA A 22 13.49 -20.23 -21.23
N SER A 23 13.71 -19.12 -20.52
CA SER A 23 15.05 -18.62 -20.20
C SER A 23 15.79 -19.58 -19.25
N THR A 24 17.09 -19.77 -19.50
CA THR A 24 17.98 -20.57 -18.66
C THR A 24 18.52 -19.79 -17.45
N LYS A 25 18.21 -18.48 -17.32
CA LYS A 25 18.70 -17.59 -16.26
C LYS A 25 17.60 -17.22 -15.24
N LEU A 26 16.86 -18.22 -14.75
CA LEU A 26 15.83 -18.04 -13.74
C LEU A 26 16.44 -17.95 -12.34
N PHE A 27 16.24 -16.83 -11.64
CA PHE A 27 16.68 -16.67 -10.26
C PHE A 27 15.52 -16.97 -9.31
N GLY A 28 15.62 -18.07 -8.57
CA GLY A 28 14.68 -18.42 -7.50
C GLY A 28 15.14 -17.88 -6.16
N VAL A 29 14.24 -17.20 -5.44
CA VAL A 29 14.48 -16.71 -4.07
C VAL A 29 13.32 -17.15 -3.17
N LEU A 30 13.65 -17.49 -1.94
CA LEU A 30 12.72 -17.87 -0.89
C LEU A 30 12.97 -17.00 0.34
N ALA A 31 11.92 -16.39 0.87
CA ALA A 31 11.91 -15.68 2.14
C ALA A 31 10.86 -16.30 3.05
N ILE A 32 11.28 -16.76 4.23
CA ILE A 32 10.39 -17.30 5.26
C ILE A 32 10.74 -16.60 6.57
N GLY A 33 9.74 -16.23 7.34
CA GLY A 33 9.95 -15.66 8.66
C GLY A 33 8.66 -15.12 9.26
N THR A 34 8.82 -14.27 10.27
CA THR A 34 7.69 -13.72 11.02
C THR A 34 7.67 -12.20 10.96
N ILE A 35 6.48 -11.61 10.97
CA ILE A 35 6.22 -10.17 10.95
C ILE A 35 5.37 -9.81 12.17
N GLU A 36 5.67 -8.69 12.81
CA GLU A 36 4.83 -8.11 13.85
C GLU A 36 3.55 -7.53 13.23
N GLY A 37 2.39 -7.94 13.72
CA GLY A 37 1.09 -7.43 13.29
C GLY A 37 -0.05 -8.43 13.35
N GLU A 38 -1.19 -7.98 12.85
CA GLU A 38 -2.42 -8.77 12.77
C GLU A 38 -2.74 -9.16 11.31
N PHE A 39 -3.30 -10.34 11.14
CA PHE A 39 -3.64 -10.95 9.85
C PHE A 39 -4.51 -10.02 9.00
N ASN A 40 -5.54 -9.44 9.62
CA ASN A 40 -6.47 -8.54 8.93
C ASN A 40 -5.72 -7.28 8.42
N ASP A 41 -4.71 -6.77 9.15
CA ASP A 41 -3.89 -5.63 8.71
C ASP A 41 -3.06 -5.98 7.47
N MET A 42 -2.47 -7.18 7.46
CA MET A 42 -1.73 -7.66 6.30
C MET A 42 -2.65 -7.86 5.09
N ALA A 43 -3.82 -8.46 5.29
CA ALA A 43 -4.80 -8.66 4.23
C ALA A 43 -5.32 -7.33 3.66
N PHE A 44 -5.63 -6.35 4.51
CA PHE A 44 -6.04 -5.02 4.08
C PHE A 44 -4.90 -4.25 3.37
N GLY A 45 -3.66 -4.44 3.85
CA GLY A 45 -2.47 -3.91 3.20
C GLY A 45 -2.30 -4.37 1.75
N LEU A 46 -2.73 -5.59 1.41
CA LEU A 46 -2.61 -6.14 0.06
C LEU A 46 -3.49 -5.44 -0.98
N ILE A 47 -4.66 -4.90 -0.58
CA ILE A 47 -5.65 -4.33 -1.49
C ILE A 47 -5.04 -3.23 -2.37
N ASN A 48 -5.14 -3.42 -3.68
CA ASN A 48 -4.55 -2.55 -4.71
C ASN A 48 -5.28 -2.66 -6.05
N GLY A 49 -6.61 -2.73 -6.01
CA GLY A 49 -7.44 -3.10 -7.16
C GLY A 49 -7.46 -2.12 -8.32
N ASN A 50 -7.14 -0.85 -8.08
CA ASN A 50 -6.99 0.18 -9.12
C ASN A 50 -5.60 0.83 -9.10
N THR A 51 -5.33 1.65 -10.11
CA THR A 51 -4.01 2.25 -10.33
C THR A 51 -3.56 3.12 -9.16
N GLU A 52 -4.45 3.91 -8.57
CA GLU A 52 -4.08 4.80 -7.48
C GLU A 52 -3.87 4.05 -6.17
N MET A 53 -4.68 3.04 -5.87
CA MET A 53 -4.45 2.16 -4.71
C MET A 53 -3.13 1.39 -4.84
N LEU A 54 -2.77 0.97 -6.06
CA LEU A 54 -1.48 0.38 -6.34
C LEU A 54 -0.32 1.35 -6.04
N LYS A 55 -0.44 2.62 -6.47
CA LYS A 55 0.57 3.66 -6.17
C LYS A 55 0.64 3.97 -4.67
N ILE A 56 -0.49 4.00 -3.97
CA ILE A 56 -0.53 4.16 -2.51
C ILE A 56 0.17 2.99 -1.81
N LYS A 57 -0.15 1.75 -2.17
CA LYS A 57 0.52 0.54 -1.64
C LYS A 57 2.04 0.62 -1.84
N SER A 58 2.50 0.88 -3.06
CA SER A 58 3.94 0.98 -3.39
C SER A 58 4.67 2.03 -2.55
N SER A 59 4.02 3.18 -2.27
CA SER A 59 4.59 4.24 -1.44
C SER A 59 4.92 3.82 0.01
N TYR A 60 4.35 2.71 0.49
CA TYR A 60 4.63 2.13 1.80
C TYR A 60 5.57 0.93 1.76
N MET A 61 5.78 0.33 0.59
CA MET A 61 6.51 -0.94 0.45
C MET A 61 8.01 -0.77 0.19
N ASN A 62 8.46 0.39 -0.31
CA ASN A 62 9.85 0.57 -0.76
C ASN A 62 10.27 -0.54 -1.76
N ASP A 63 9.35 -0.90 -2.65
CA ASP A 63 9.43 -1.99 -3.64
C ASP A 63 10.18 -1.61 -4.92
N LYS A 64 10.71 -0.38 -4.98
CA LYS A 64 11.47 0.17 -6.13
C LYS A 64 10.65 0.28 -7.42
N ILE A 65 9.32 0.22 -7.33
CA ILE A 65 8.44 0.49 -8.45
C ILE A 65 8.51 1.99 -8.80
N ALA A 66 8.80 2.27 -10.06
CA ALA A 66 8.92 3.60 -10.61
C ALA A 66 7.59 4.10 -11.19
N ASP A 67 6.85 3.20 -11.83
CA ASP A 67 5.48 3.45 -12.30
C ASP A 67 4.70 2.14 -12.34
N ALA A 68 3.38 2.24 -12.25
CA ALA A 68 2.50 1.10 -12.33
C ALA A 68 1.07 1.49 -12.74
N LYS A 69 0.38 0.54 -13.35
CA LYS A 69 -1.00 0.67 -13.81
C LYS A 69 -1.75 -0.65 -13.66
N VAL A 70 -2.98 -0.58 -13.18
CA VAL A 70 -3.94 -1.67 -13.33
C VAL A 70 -4.54 -1.56 -14.73
N LEU A 71 -4.36 -2.60 -15.53
CA LEU A 71 -4.78 -2.66 -16.92
C LEU A 71 -6.21 -3.20 -17.05
N ALA A 72 -6.58 -4.18 -16.23
CA ALA A 72 -7.93 -4.72 -16.16
C ALA A 72 -8.22 -5.32 -14.77
N GLU A 73 -9.48 -5.22 -14.36
CA GLU A 73 -10.03 -5.90 -13.18
C GLU A 73 -10.76 -7.15 -13.68
N ILE A 74 -10.31 -8.34 -13.25
CA ILE A 74 -10.87 -9.63 -13.68
C ILE A 74 -11.83 -10.16 -12.63
N VAL A 75 -11.46 -10.03 -11.36
CA VAL A 75 -12.31 -10.31 -10.21
C VAL A 75 -12.25 -9.10 -9.30
N GLU A 76 -13.41 -8.49 -9.08
CA GLU A 76 -13.59 -7.35 -8.20
C GLU A 76 -13.91 -7.81 -6.76
N PRO A 77 -13.46 -7.06 -5.74
CA PRO A 77 -13.80 -7.34 -4.36
C PRO A 77 -15.28 -7.03 -4.07
N THR A 78 -15.83 -7.70 -3.08
CA THR A 78 -17.20 -7.47 -2.59
C THR A 78 -17.18 -7.16 -1.10
N PRO A 79 -18.22 -6.53 -0.53
CA PRO A 79 -18.25 -6.26 0.91
C PRO A 79 -18.10 -7.52 1.79
N SER A 80 -18.54 -8.70 1.33
CA SER A 80 -18.35 -9.97 2.04
C SER A 80 -16.97 -10.59 1.84
N GLU A 81 -16.31 -10.30 0.72
CA GLU A 81 -14.94 -10.73 0.42
C GLU A 81 -14.05 -9.52 0.04
N PRO A 82 -13.80 -8.58 0.95
CA PRO A 82 -13.27 -7.25 0.59
C PRO A 82 -11.81 -7.25 0.12
N VAL A 83 -11.08 -8.34 0.37
CA VAL A 83 -9.68 -8.51 -0.06
C VAL A 83 -9.58 -9.27 -1.38
N ARG A 84 -10.61 -10.02 -1.78
CA ARG A 84 -10.54 -10.94 -2.91
C ARG A 84 -10.51 -10.14 -4.22
N GLY A 85 -9.44 -10.29 -4.98
CA GLY A 85 -9.28 -9.56 -6.23
C GLY A 85 -8.33 -10.25 -7.18
N THR A 86 -8.56 -10.09 -8.48
CA THR A 86 -7.67 -10.57 -9.54
C THR A 86 -7.56 -9.53 -10.64
N TYR A 87 -6.34 -9.16 -11.00
CA TYR A 87 -6.07 -7.97 -11.79
C TYR A 87 -4.95 -8.22 -12.79
N LEU A 88 -5.11 -7.73 -14.01
CA LEU A 88 -4.01 -7.59 -14.95
C LEU A 88 -3.30 -6.27 -14.69
N LYS A 89 -1.98 -6.30 -14.48
CA LYS A 89 -1.18 -5.13 -14.12
C LYS A 89 0.06 -5.00 -14.99
N TRP A 90 0.51 -3.75 -15.10
CA TRP A 90 1.81 -3.39 -15.62
C TRP A 90 2.58 -2.57 -14.59
N SER A 91 3.88 -2.80 -14.47
CA SER A 91 4.75 -2.00 -13.60
C SER A 91 6.17 -1.92 -14.11
N VAL A 92 6.85 -0.80 -13.83
CA VAL A 92 8.27 -0.59 -14.08
C VAL A 92 9.03 -0.60 -12.76
N SER A 93 10.10 -1.37 -12.69
CA SER A 93 11.01 -1.44 -11.55
C SER A 93 12.38 -0.86 -11.87
N ASN A 94 12.85 0.00 -10.96
CA ASN A 94 14.23 0.52 -10.94
C ASN A 94 15.06 -0.26 -9.90
N GLY A 95 15.05 -1.59 -10.02
CA GLY A 95 15.64 -2.52 -9.07
C GLY A 95 17.17 -2.47 -8.98
N ALA A 96 17.86 -1.88 -9.96
CA ALA A 96 19.30 -1.72 -9.91
C ALA A 96 19.72 -0.64 -8.88
N PRO A 97 20.77 -0.90 -8.06
CA PRO A 97 21.37 0.10 -7.20
C PRO A 97 21.79 1.35 -7.98
N PHE A 98 21.68 2.53 -7.35
CA PHE A 98 21.90 3.82 -8.02
C PHE A 98 23.22 3.88 -8.82
N TYR A 99 24.30 3.34 -8.25
CA TYR A 99 25.64 3.35 -8.86
C TYR A 99 25.79 2.48 -10.12
N VAL A 100 24.89 1.51 -10.38
CA VAL A 100 24.90 0.70 -11.62
C VAL A 100 23.76 1.02 -12.58
N ARG A 101 22.87 1.97 -12.26
CA ARG A 101 21.70 2.31 -13.11
C ARG A 101 22.06 2.81 -14.51
N LYS A 102 23.27 3.35 -14.71
CA LYS A 102 23.77 3.74 -16.04
C LYS A 102 24.02 2.53 -16.96
N PHE A 103 24.23 1.35 -16.39
CA PHE A 103 24.55 0.12 -17.13
C PHE A 103 23.43 -0.93 -17.07
N VAL A 104 22.51 -0.79 -16.11
CA VAL A 104 21.38 -1.71 -15.93
C VAL A 104 20.08 -1.02 -16.28
N ARG A 105 19.51 -1.40 -17.43
CA ARG A 105 18.21 -0.90 -17.90
C ARG A 105 17.07 -1.17 -16.88
N PRO A 106 16.06 -0.31 -16.76
CA PRO A 106 14.84 -0.63 -16.01
C PRO A 106 14.15 -1.85 -16.58
N ARG A 107 13.39 -2.56 -15.74
CA ARG A 107 12.57 -3.70 -16.16
C ARG A 107 11.11 -3.37 -16.01
N ASP A 108 10.30 -3.69 -17.01
CA ASP A 108 8.85 -3.71 -16.85
C ASP A 108 8.30 -5.15 -16.83
N PHE A 109 7.12 -5.28 -16.22
CA PHE A 109 6.43 -6.54 -16.04
C PHE A 109 4.98 -6.34 -16.44
N VAL A 110 4.43 -7.28 -17.21
CA VAL A 110 2.99 -7.45 -17.43
C VAL A 110 2.61 -8.74 -16.72
N PHE A 111 1.69 -8.67 -15.75
CA PHE A 111 1.40 -9.82 -14.89
C PHE A 111 -0.04 -9.83 -14.40
N LEU A 112 -0.50 -11.04 -14.09
CA LEU A 112 -1.70 -11.25 -13.30
C LEU A 112 -1.32 -11.23 -11.81
N GLU A 113 -2.05 -10.46 -11.01
CA GLU A 113 -2.01 -10.53 -9.54
C GLU A 113 -3.35 -11.05 -9.03
N SER A 114 -3.33 -12.09 -8.19
CA SER A 114 -4.50 -12.56 -7.44
C SER A 114 -4.21 -12.46 -5.95
N ILE A 115 -5.12 -11.85 -5.20
CA ILE A 115 -5.02 -11.67 -3.75
C ILE A 115 -6.32 -12.14 -3.08
N GLY A 116 -6.22 -12.58 -1.83
CA GLY A 116 -7.40 -12.98 -1.08
C GLY A 116 -7.08 -13.70 0.22
N ILE A 117 -8.14 -14.25 0.80
CA ILE A 117 -8.10 -15.06 2.01
C ILE A 117 -8.81 -16.38 1.70
N LEU A 118 -8.17 -17.49 2.06
CA LEU A 118 -8.71 -18.84 1.98
C LEU A 118 -8.92 -19.37 3.40
N LYS A 119 -9.85 -20.31 3.54
CA LYS A 119 -9.97 -21.14 4.74
C LYS A 119 -9.49 -22.55 4.39
N THR A 120 -8.58 -23.09 5.17
CA THR A 120 -8.13 -24.47 5.03
C THR A 120 -9.23 -25.44 5.50
N ALA A 121 -9.07 -26.74 5.23
CA ALA A 121 -9.96 -27.77 5.76
C ALA A 121 -10.00 -27.80 7.30
N SER A 122 -8.93 -27.36 7.97
CA SER A 122 -8.88 -27.21 9.44
C SER A 122 -9.54 -25.93 9.96
N GLY A 123 -10.06 -25.07 9.07
CA GLY A 123 -10.65 -23.78 9.41
C GLY A 123 -9.64 -22.64 9.61
N GLU A 124 -8.35 -22.90 9.42
CA GLU A 124 -7.30 -21.88 9.50
C GLU A 124 -7.43 -20.89 8.34
N ARG A 125 -7.23 -19.59 8.63
CA ARG A 125 -7.22 -18.54 7.59
C ARG A 125 -5.83 -18.41 7.00
N LEU A 126 -5.75 -18.52 5.68
CA LEU A 126 -4.54 -18.33 4.91
C LEU A 126 -4.73 -17.17 3.94
N GLY A 127 -3.95 -16.11 4.09
CA GLY A 127 -3.93 -15.01 3.13
C GLY A 127 -2.93 -15.29 2.03
N TYR A 128 -3.20 -14.82 0.81
CA TYR A 128 -2.34 -15.05 -0.34
C TYR A 128 -2.17 -13.82 -1.23
N SER A 129 -1.03 -13.77 -1.92
CA SER A 129 -0.77 -12.91 -3.08
C SER A 129 0.04 -13.71 -4.10
N LEU A 130 -0.59 -13.99 -5.24
CA LEU A 130 -0.02 -14.71 -6.36
C LEU A 130 0.24 -13.75 -7.49
N ILE A 131 1.45 -13.78 -8.04
CA ILE A 131 1.86 -12.95 -9.17
C ILE A 131 2.42 -13.87 -10.25
N HIS A 132 2.00 -13.67 -11.50
CA HIS A 132 2.57 -14.40 -12.63
C HIS A 132 2.56 -13.54 -13.90
N SER A 133 3.72 -13.39 -14.53
CA SER A 133 3.86 -12.67 -15.80
C SER A 133 3.10 -13.33 -16.94
N LEU A 134 2.52 -12.50 -17.80
CA LEU A 134 1.81 -12.93 -18.99
C LEU A 134 2.45 -12.34 -20.24
N GLN A 135 2.48 -13.12 -21.31
CA GLN A 135 2.84 -12.66 -22.64
C GLN A 135 1.55 -12.33 -23.39
N ILE A 136 1.27 -11.03 -23.55
CA ILE A 136 0.05 -10.54 -24.20
C ILE A 136 0.46 -9.82 -25.49
N PRO A 137 0.20 -10.38 -26.68
CA PRO A 137 0.69 -9.84 -27.95
C PRO A 137 0.30 -8.38 -28.23
N THR A 138 -0.86 -7.94 -27.71
CA THR A 138 -1.35 -6.56 -27.88
C THR A 138 -0.65 -5.55 -26.97
N ILE A 139 0.11 -5.99 -25.96
CA ILE A 139 0.88 -5.12 -25.07
C ILE A 139 2.33 -5.10 -25.53
N ARG A 140 2.66 -4.09 -26.34
CA ARG A 140 4.00 -3.90 -26.91
C ARG A 140 5.11 -3.82 -25.85
N GLU A 141 6.31 -4.19 -26.26
CA GLU A 141 7.52 -3.93 -25.49
C GLU A 141 7.95 -2.46 -25.59
N LEU A 142 8.73 -2.02 -24.60
CA LEU A 142 9.19 -0.63 -24.47
C LEU A 142 10.72 -0.50 -24.67
N THR A 143 11.36 -1.55 -25.20
CA THR A 143 12.82 -1.66 -25.30
C THR A 143 13.43 -0.62 -26.24
N GLU A 144 12.84 -0.44 -27.43
CA GLU A 144 13.38 0.46 -28.45
C GLU A 144 13.16 1.94 -28.12
N GLU A 145 11.95 2.29 -27.65
CA GLU A 145 11.55 3.69 -27.43
C GLU A 145 12.01 4.24 -26.08
N TYR A 146 12.01 3.41 -25.03
CA TYR A 146 12.27 3.85 -23.65
C TYR A 146 13.45 3.15 -22.99
N HIS A 147 14.13 2.23 -23.69
CA HIS A 147 15.21 1.41 -23.13
C HIS A 147 14.81 0.62 -21.87
N ILE A 148 13.54 0.19 -21.81
CA ILE A 148 12.98 -0.64 -20.74
C ILE A 148 12.83 -2.07 -21.23
N VAL A 149 13.40 -3.03 -20.49
CA VAL A 149 13.40 -4.46 -20.88
C VAL A 149 12.22 -5.20 -20.23
N ARG A 150 11.44 -5.92 -21.02
CA ARG A 150 10.35 -6.79 -20.52
C ARG A 150 10.91 -7.99 -19.79
N ALA A 151 10.63 -8.10 -18.50
CA ALA A 151 11.03 -9.21 -17.66
C ALA A 151 9.83 -10.07 -17.25
N ASN A 152 10.11 -11.30 -16.83
CA ASN A 152 9.09 -12.23 -16.31
C ASN A 152 9.30 -12.48 -14.82
N ILE A 153 8.20 -12.51 -14.08
CA ILE A 153 8.17 -12.85 -12.66
C ILE A 153 7.06 -13.86 -12.37
N SER A 154 7.33 -14.80 -11.48
CA SER A 154 6.30 -15.58 -10.83
C SER A 154 6.57 -15.63 -9.33
N MET A 155 5.59 -15.32 -8.51
CA MET A 155 5.75 -15.23 -7.08
C MET A 155 4.48 -15.69 -6.34
N CYS A 156 4.69 -16.35 -5.22
CA CYS A 156 3.65 -16.77 -4.30
C CYS A 156 4.03 -16.27 -2.90
N ALA A 157 3.18 -15.42 -2.33
CA ALA A 157 3.23 -15.03 -0.93
C ALA A 157 2.02 -15.65 -0.20
N LEU A 158 2.28 -16.32 0.91
CA LEU A 158 1.29 -16.93 1.80
C LEU A 158 1.56 -16.46 3.22
N PHE A 159 0.50 -16.16 3.97
CA PHE A 159 0.64 -15.75 5.37
C PHE A 159 -0.51 -16.24 6.24
N ARG A 160 -0.20 -16.49 7.51
CA ARG A 160 -1.17 -16.92 8.52
C ARG A 160 -0.85 -16.28 9.88
N GLN A 161 -1.86 -16.17 10.73
CA GLN A 161 -1.64 -15.72 12.11
C GLN A 161 -1.03 -16.87 12.92
N GLU A 162 0.18 -16.71 13.43
CA GLU A 162 0.80 -17.70 14.33
C GLU A 162 0.27 -17.51 15.76
N SER A 163 0.26 -16.27 16.23
CA SER A 163 -0.31 -15.83 17.50
C SER A 163 -0.73 -14.36 17.39
N SER A 164 -1.50 -13.80 18.33
CA SER A 164 -1.77 -12.35 18.33
C SER A 164 -0.47 -11.56 18.26
N GLY A 165 -0.44 -10.53 17.42
CA GLY A 165 0.70 -9.67 17.16
C GLY A 165 1.79 -10.29 16.29
N LYS A 166 1.65 -11.54 15.82
CA LYS A 166 2.68 -12.25 15.07
C LYS A 166 2.13 -13.07 13.89
N ILE A 167 2.60 -12.74 12.69
CA ILE A 167 2.23 -13.36 11.42
C ILE A 167 3.41 -14.19 10.91
N GLU A 168 3.16 -15.42 10.47
CA GLU A 168 4.12 -16.19 9.68
C GLU A 168 3.94 -15.86 8.20
N LEU A 169 5.05 -15.58 7.51
CA LEU A 169 5.09 -15.24 6.09
C LEU A 169 6.01 -16.20 5.34
N TYR A 170 5.48 -16.73 4.24
CA TYR A 170 6.20 -17.47 3.22
C TYR A 170 6.13 -16.70 1.90
N VAL A 171 7.27 -16.39 1.29
CA VAL A 171 7.33 -15.79 -0.05
C VAL A 171 8.33 -16.52 -0.91
N LYS A 172 7.88 -17.08 -2.02
CA LYS A 172 8.73 -17.71 -3.03
C LYS A 172 8.56 -16.99 -4.36
N GLY A 173 9.67 -16.60 -4.97
CA GLY A 173 9.66 -15.87 -6.23
C GLY A 173 10.69 -16.42 -7.20
N PHE A 174 10.36 -16.32 -8.48
CA PHE A 174 11.22 -16.64 -9.61
C PHE A 174 11.22 -15.43 -10.53
N VAL A 175 12.41 -14.93 -10.86
CA VAL A 175 12.57 -13.79 -11.77
C VAL A 175 13.49 -14.18 -12.91
N ASP A 176 13.01 -13.90 -14.10
CA ASP A 176 13.79 -13.91 -15.33
C ASP A 176 13.86 -12.47 -15.83
N ALA A 177 14.98 -11.82 -15.52
CA ALA A 177 15.16 -10.39 -15.71
C ALA A 177 15.32 -9.98 -17.18
N MET A 178 15.46 -10.96 -18.07
CA MET A 178 15.75 -10.83 -19.50
C MET A 178 17.01 -10.00 -19.83
N GLY A 179 17.71 -10.43 -20.88
CA GLY A 179 19.02 -9.88 -21.25
C GLY A 179 20.15 -10.26 -20.29
N ASP A 180 21.27 -9.52 -20.37
CA ASP A 180 22.51 -9.87 -19.66
C ASP A 180 22.66 -9.15 -18.32
N ILE A 181 21.74 -9.42 -17.39
CA ILE A 181 21.96 -9.02 -15.99
C ILE A 181 22.83 -10.06 -15.28
N HIS A 182 23.86 -9.58 -14.58
CA HIS A 182 24.71 -10.43 -13.78
C HIS A 182 23.97 -10.91 -12.51
N SER A 183 24.18 -12.17 -12.10
CA SER A 183 23.51 -12.79 -10.95
C SER A 183 23.73 -12.01 -9.63
N ARG A 184 24.93 -11.45 -9.43
CA ARG A 184 25.28 -10.56 -8.29
C ARG A 184 24.39 -9.31 -8.18
N ILE A 185 23.70 -8.92 -9.24
CA ILE A 185 22.73 -7.82 -9.22
C ILE A 185 21.31 -8.40 -9.13
N ALA A 186 20.99 -9.38 -9.96
CA ALA A 186 19.65 -9.95 -10.05
C ALA A 186 19.16 -10.56 -8.73
N VAL A 187 19.99 -11.39 -8.07
CA VAL A 187 19.59 -12.11 -6.85
C VAL A 187 19.30 -11.16 -5.68
N PRO A 188 20.17 -10.19 -5.32
CA PRO A 188 19.85 -9.23 -4.27
C PRO A 188 18.63 -8.36 -4.58
N THR A 189 18.48 -7.90 -5.83
CA THR A 189 17.29 -7.13 -6.23
C THR A 189 16.00 -7.94 -6.08
N THR A 190 16.00 -9.21 -6.47
CA THR A 190 14.84 -10.11 -6.27
C THR A 190 14.58 -10.33 -4.78
N ALA A 191 15.62 -10.55 -3.97
CA ALA A 191 15.49 -10.70 -2.53
C ALA A 191 14.90 -9.45 -1.86
N ASP A 192 15.37 -8.26 -2.22
CA ASP A 192 14.81 -6.99 -1.74
C ASP A 192 13.33 -6.83 -2.12
N GLY A 193 12.96 -7.24 -3.35
CA GLY A 193 11.59 -7.28 -3.81
C GLY A 193 10.70 -8.15 -2.92
N LEU A 194 11.12 -9.38 -2.62
CA LEU A 194 10.42 -10.29 -1.71
C LEU A 194 10.35 -9.72 -0.29
N MET A 195 11.45 -9.15 0.20
CA MET A 195 11.52 -8.55 1.54
C MET A 195 10.64 -7.31 1.71
N SER A 196 10.13 -6.71 0.63
CA SER A 196 9.15 -5.62 0.72
C SER A 196 7.81 -6.06 1.34
N PHE A 197 7.47 -7.36 1.29
CA PHE A 197 6.23 -7.91 1.86
C PHE A 197 6.12 -7.68 3.37
N ARG A 198 7.25 -7.55 4.09
CA ARG A 198 7.25 -7.22 5.53
C ARG A 198 6.58 -5.88 5.86
N ARG A 199 6.42 -4.99 4.87
CA ARG A 199 5.81 -3.67 5.05
C ARG A 199 4.30 -3.66 4.77
N ILE A 200 3.71 -4.78 4.38
CA ILE A 200 2.28 -4.83 4.05
C ILE A 200 1.41 -4.56 5.28
N VAL A 201 1.76 -5.10 6.45
CA VAL A 201 1.09 -4.77 7.72
C VAL A 201 1.10 -3.27 7.97
N HIS A 202 2.28 -2.64 7.84
CA HIS A 202 2.42 -1.19 7.98
C HIS A 202 1.55 -0.44 6.96
N CYS A 203 1.46 -0.92 5.71
CA CYS A 203 0.54 -0.35 4.73
C CYS A 203 -0.92 -0.41 5.21
N GLY A 204 -1.40 -1.57 5.68
CA GLY A 204 -2.75 -1.71 6.25
C GLY A 204 -3.00 -0.75 7.41
N GLN A 205 -2.06 -0.64 8.34
CA GLN A 205 -2.14 0.29 9.47
C GLN A 205 -2.23 1.77 9.02
N MET A 206 -1.48 2.18 7.99
CA MET A 206 -1.56 3.55 7.47
C MET A 206 -2.88 3.80 6.73
N LYS A 207 -3.41 2.79 6.02
CA LYS A 207 -4.75 2.86 5.42
C LYS A 207 -5.84 3.03 6.47
N LYS A 208 -5.78 2.29 7.60
CA LYS A 208 -6.71 2.49 8.73
C LYS A 208 -6.67 3.90 9.31
N LEU A 209 -5.48 4.50 9.40
CA LEU A 209 -5.34 5.90 9.81
C LEU A 209 -5.95 6.88 8.80
N ASN A 210 -5.76 6.66 7.49
CA ASN A 210 -6.40 7.47 6.44
C ASN A 210 -7.93 7.38 6.53
N TRP A 211 -8.47 6.17 6.74
CA TRP A 211 -9.90 5.96 6.95
C TRP A 211 -10.42 6.75 8.16
N MET A 212 -9.76 6.64 9.33
CA MET A 212 -10.15 7.38 10.53
C MET A 212 -10.09 8.91 10.35
N LEU A 213 -9.07 9.43 9.65
CA LEU A 213 -8.95 10.86 9.36
C LEU A 213 -10.14 11.40 8.57
N LYS A 214 -10.78 10.55 7.77
CA LYS A 214 -11.87 10.93 6.88
C LYS A 214 -13.21 10.76 7.55
N MET A 215 -13.40 9.68 8.32
CA MET A 215 -14.56 9.50 9.19
C MET A 215 -14.70 10.59 10.25
N LYS A 216 -13.61 11.25 10.65
CA LYS A 216 -13.67 12.43 11.51
C LYS A 216 -14.57 13.54 10.96
N LYS A 217 -14.63 13.74 9.64
CA LYS A 217 -15.40 14.85 9.04
C LYS A 217 -16.91 14.73 9.25
N THR A 218 -17.40 13.58 9.72
CA THR A 218 -18.82 13.34 9.99
C THR A 218 -19.17 13.41 11.49
N VAL A 219 -18.20 13.60 12.39
CA VAL A 219 -18.44 13.67 13.85
C VAL A 219 -17.87 14.97 14.41
N ILE A 220 -18.75 15.90 14.80
CA ILE A 220 -18.38 17.12 15.51
C ILE A 220 -17.92 16.71 16.92
N LEU A 221 -16.63 16.84 17.21
CA LEU A 221 -16.10 16.63 18.56
C LEU A 221 -16.08 17.97 19.29
N ASP A 222 -16.69 17.98 20.48
CA ASP A 222 -16.77 19.14 21.35
C ASP A 222 -15.36 19.58 21.79
N HIS A 223 -15.00 20.81 21.44
CA HIS A 223 -13.67 21.38 21.67
C HIS A 223 -13.59 21.95 23.08
N GLY A 224 -13.19 21.13 24.07
CA GLY A 224 -13.40 21.48 25.47
C GLY A 224 -12.20 21.79 26.37
N SER A 225 -10.95 21.39 26.02
CA SER A 225 -9.84 21.49 26.98
C SER A 225 -8.48 21.87 26.37
N GLN A 226 -7.76 22.74 27.09
CA GLN A 226 -6.36 23.08 26.81
C GLN A 226 -5.39 21.99 27.32
N ASP A 227 -5.88 21.05 28.12
CA ASP A 227 -5.07 19.96 28.65
C ASP A 227 -4.90 18.84 27.63
N CYS A 228 -3.86 18.03 27.84
CA CYS A 228 -3.60 16.88 26.99
C CYS A 228 -4.74 15.86 27.07
N VAL A 229 -5.36 15.51 25.94
CA VAL A 229 -6.43 14.49 25.81
C VAL A 229 -6.07 13.07 26.28
N VAL A 230 -4.78 12.83 26.57
CA VAL A 230 -4.26 11.52 26.96
C VAL A 230 -3.89 11.48 28.44
N CYS A 231 -3.10 12.45 28.91
CA CYS A 231 -2.58 12.47 30.28
C CYS A 231 -3.11 13.61 31.16
N SER A 232 -4.03 14.43 30.62
CA SER A 232 -4.67 15.56 31.30
C SER A 232 -3.72 16.65 31.84
N SER A 233 -2.44 16.61 31.50
CA SER A 233 -1.48 17.66 31.85
C SER A 233 -1.60 18.85 30.90
N SER A 234 -1.47 20.07 31.41
CA SER A 234 -1.39 21.29 30.60
C SER A 234 -0.02 21.37 29.88
N PRO A 235 0.04 21.23 28.55
CA PRO A 235 1.30 21.22 27.83
C PRO A 235 1.81 22.65 27.57
N SER A 236 3.11 22.90 27.79
CA SER A 236 3.73 24.20 27.45
C SER A 236 3.78 24.48 25.95
N ARG A 237 3.84 23.43 25.11
CA ARG A 237 3.76 23.51 23.64
C ARG A 237 2.69 22.54 23.15
N PRO A 238 1.41 22.96 23.13
CA PRO A 238 0.30 22.11 22.70
C PRO A 238 0.45 21.74 21.21
N LYS A 239 0.04 20.51 20.87
CA LYS A 239 -0.16 20.04 19.50
C LYS A 239 -1.62 19.61 19.34
N CYS A 240 -2.15 19.64 18.12
CA CYS A 240 -3.51 19.16 17.84
C CYS A 240 -3.47 17.82 17.10
N CYS A 241 -4.29 16.86 17.55
CA CYS A 241 -4.39 15.57 16.87
C CYS A 241 -5.15 15.72 15.55
N HIS A 242 -4.60 15.17 14.45
CA HIS A 242 -5.28 15.22 13.16
C HIS A 242 -6.58 14.42 13.12
N VAL A 243 -6.79 13.43 14.00
CA VAL A 243 -8.01 12.60 14.08
C VAL A 243 -9.04 13.14 15.06
N CYS A 244 -8.69 13.50 16.31
CA CYS A 244 -9.71 13.98 17.26
C CYS A 244 -9.74 15.51 17.44
N SER A 245 -8.83 16.25 16.78
CA SER A 245 -8.61 17.70 16.98
C SER A 245 -8.22 18.15 18.39
N ASN A 246 -8.22 17.26 19.39
CA ASN A 246 -7.91 17.63 20.76
C ASN A 246 -6.42 17.92 20.97
N THR A 247 -6.16 18.73 22.00
CA THR A 247 -4.83 19.12 22.45
C THR A 247 -4.05 17.92 23.01
N MET A 248 -2.76 17.85 22.73
CA MET A 248 -1.86 16.83 23.26
C MET A 248 -0.46 17.39 23.55
N CYS A 249 0.19 16.84 24.57
CA CYS A 249 1.59 17.10 24.86
C CYS A 249 2.51 16.33 23.88
N SER A 250 3.79 16.69 23.84
CA SER A 250 4.74 16.03 22.93
C SER A 250 4.96 14.53 23.23
N ARG A 251 4.87 14.11 24.50
CA ARG A 251 5.03 12.68 24.89
C ARG A 251 3.85 11.82 24.42
N CYS A 252 2.67 12.41 24.32
CA CYS A 252 1.46 11.71 23.87
C CYS A 252 1.19 11.90 22.37
N SER A 253 2.11 12.54 21.64
CA SER A 253 2.01 12.78 20.20
C SER A 253 2.90 11.81 19.43
N VAL A 254 2.37 11.24 18.34
CA VAL A 254 3.10 10.36 17.42
C VAL A 254 2.93 10.88 16.00
N THR A 255 4.03 11.03 15.29
CA THR A 255 4.02 11.41 13.87
C THR A 255 3.99 10.16 12.99
N LYS A 256 3.06 10.11 12.03
CA LYS A 256 3.02 9.08 10.99
C LYS A 256 3.00 9.74 9.61
N LYS A 257 3.64 9.08 8.65
CA LYS A 257 3.71 9.54 7.26
C LYS A 257 2.60 8.86 6.48
N LEU A 258 1.60 9.63 6.05
CA LEU A 258 0.47 9.12 5.27
C LEU A 258 0.57 9.56 3.81
N SER A 259 0.07 8.70 2.92
CA SER A 259 0.07 8.89 1.47
C SER A 259 -1.28 9.41 1.01
N PHE A 260 -1.25 10.43 0.17
CA PHE A 260 -2.41 11.12 -0.38
C PHE A 260 -2.29 11.26 -1.90
N LEU A 261 -3.42 11.23 -2.59
CA LEU A 261 -3.51 11.51 -4.02
C LEU A 261 -3.73 13.00 -4.25
N SER A 262 -2.96 13.54 -5.19
CA SER A 262 -3.23 14.86 -5.77
C SER A 262 -4.59 14.83 -6.50
N PRO A 263 -5.53 15.75 -6.21
CA PRO A 263 -6.83 15.80 -6.90
C PRO A 263 -6.68 15.95 -8.42
N THR A 264 -5.72 16.76 -8.87
CA THR A 264 -5.52 17.07 -10.29
C THR A 264 -4.64 16.04 -10.99
N SER A 265 -3.48 15.72 -10.42
CA SER A 265 -2.47 14.91 -11.11
C SER A 265 -2.50 13.42 -10.76
N ARG A 266 -3.32 13.02 -9.76
CA ARG A 266 -3.39 11.65 -9.22
C ARG A 266 -2.04 11.08 -8.77
N ARG A 267 -1.04 11.94 -8.60
CA ARG A 267 0.28 11.60 -8.07
C ARG A 267 0.18 11.40 -6.57
N VAL A 268 0.86 10.38 -6.06
CA VAL A 268 0.97 10.14 -4.63
C VAL A 268 1.97 11.12 -4.03
N SER A 269 1.59 11.72 -2.91
CA SER A 269 2.46 12.54 -2.06
C SER A 269 2.36 12.06 -0.62
N GLN A 270 3.46 12.13 0.12
CA GLN A 270 3.49 11.74 1.53
C GLN A 270 3.57 12.97 2.43
N ARG A 271 2.74 13.00 3.47
CA ARG A 271 2.70 14.07 4.47
C ARG A 271 2.85 13.50 5.87
N ASN A 272 3.63 14.19 6.70
CA ASN A 272 3.74 13.87 8.11
C ASN A 272 2.53 14.45 8.85
N LEU A 273 1.72 13.60 9.46
CA LEU A 273 0.60 13.98 10.30
C LEU A 273 0.85 13.54 11.74
N ILE A 274 0.29 14.29 12.69
CA ILE A 274 0.49 14.05 14.13
C ILE A 274 -0.81 13.56 14.77
N PHE A 275 -0.70 12.46 15.50
CA PHE A 275 -1.81 11.77 16.16
C PHE A 275 -1.57 11.71 17.66
N CYS A 276 -2.62 11.75 18.47
CA CYS A 276 -2.49 11.35 19.86
C CYS A 276 -2.37 9.82 19.93
N VAL A 277 -1.69 9.31 20.96
CA VAL A 277 -1.53 7.87 21.14
C VAL A 277 -2.87 7.11 21.22
N ARG A 278 -3.93 7.74 21.75
CA ARG A 278 -5.29 7.14 21.80
C ARG A 278 -5.83 6.88 20.40
N CYS A 279 -5.88 7.89 19.53
CA CYS A 279 -6.36 7.72 18.16
C CYS A 279 -5.48 6.76 17.35
N LEU A 280 -4.16 6.78 17.56
CA LEU A 280 -3.25 5.84 16.90
C LEU A 280 -3.58 4.39 17.28
N LEU A 281 -3.74 4.12 18.58
CA LEU A 281 -4.08 2.78 19.08
C LEU A 281 -5.48 2.36 18.63
N SER A 282 -6.46 3.25 18.64
CA SER A 282 -7.81 2.99 18.10
C SER A 282 -7.75 2.60 16.63
N ALA A 283 -6.97 3.31 15.81
CA ALA A 283 -6.79 2.98 14.40
C ALA A 283 -6.19 1.59 14.23
N PHE A 284 -5.18 1.25 15.03
CA PHE A 284 -4.47 -0.02 14.90
C PHE A 284 -5.27 -1.20 15.47
N LYS A 285 -6.23 -0.95 16.38
CA LYS A 285 -7.15 -1.97 16.90
C LYS A 285 -8.42 -2.15 16.07
N ALA A 286 -8.78 -1.18 15.22
CA ALA A 286 -9.96 -1.30 14.36
C ALA A 286 -9.82 -2.49 13.40
N ASP A 287 -10.93 -3.19 13.15
CA ASP A 287 -10.93 -4.34 12.24
C ASP A 287 -10.73 -3.86 10.80
N ALA A 288 -9.61 -4.28 10.22
CA ALA A 288 -9.23 -3.87 8.88
C ALA A 288 -10.16 -4.43 7.80
N LEU A 289 -10.81 -5.59 8.02
CA LEU A 289 -11.73 -6.18 7.05
C LEU A 289 -13.09 -5.49 7.06
N GLU A 290 -13.57 -5.06 8.22
CA GLU A 290 -14.78 -4.23 8.33
C GLU A 290 -14.58 -2.88 7.64
N ILE A 291 -13.43 -2.24 7.89
CA ILE A 291 -13.05 -1.00 7.20
C ILE A 291 -13.02 -1.22 5.68
N ALA A 292 -12.38 -2.29 5.20
CA ALA A 292 -12.31 -2.59 3.78
C ALA A 292 -13.70 -2.80 3.15
N ALA A 293 -14.60 -3.49 3.85
CA ALA A 293 -15.98 -3.67 3.40
C ALA A 293 -16.74 -2.34 3.34
N GLU A 294 -16.57 -1.47 4.35
CA GLU A 294 -17.18 -0.15 4.38
C GLU A 294 -16.68 0.77 3.25
N GLU A 295 -15.38 0.73 2.95
CA GLU A 295 -14.79 1.47 1.82
C GLU A 295 -15.44 1.08 0.48
N LEU A 296 -15.79 -0.21 0.30
CA LEU A 296 -16.50 -0.69 -0.89
C LEU A 296 -17.95 -0.23 -0.93
N ILE A 297 -18.65 -0.24 0.21
CA ILE A 297 -20.06 0.19 0.31
C ILE A 297 -20.21 1.68 -0.03
N ARG A 298 -19.23 2.52 0.33
CA ARG A 298 -19.27 3.98 0.12
C ARG A 298 -19.02 4.41 -1.34
N GLN A 299 -18.86 3.48 -2.28
CA GLN A 299 -18.77 3.66 -3.75
C GLN A 299 -17.62 4.55 -4.29
N ASN A 300 -16.90 5.33 -3.47
CA ASN A 300 -15.68 6.04 -3.87
C ASN A 300 -14.49 5.73 -2.93
N PRO A 301 -13.62 4.74 -3.26
CA PRO A 301 -12.46 4.40 -2.44
C PRO A 301 -11.39 5.50 -2.39
N PHE A 302 -11.47 6.53 -3.25
CA PHE A 302 -10.47 7.60 -3.30
C PHE A 302 -10.72 8.70 -2.29
N ASP A 303 -11.96 8.89 -1.84
CA ASP A 303 -12.31 9.93 -0.86
C ASP A 303 -11.40 9.85 0.36
N PHE A 304 -10.98 8.65 0.75
CA PHE A 304 -10.11 8.41 1.90
C PHE A 304 -8.68 8.95 1.75
N TYR A 305 -8.21 9.11 0.51
CA TYR A 305 -6.83 9.46 0.19
C TYR A 305 -6.69 10.84 -0.45
N GLU A 306 -7.77 11.57 -0.68
CA GLU A 306 -7.69 12.95 -1.17
C GLU A 306 -7.09 13.88 -0.13
N ALA A 307 -6.12 14.70 -0.54
CA ALA A 307 -5.59 15.76 0.29
C ALA A 307 -6.70 16.79 0.60
N SER A 308 -7.01 17.02 1.88
CA SER A 308 -7.91 18.12 2.26
C SER A 308 -7.20 19.45 2.03
N THR A 309 -7.87 20.42 1.44
CA THR A 309 -7.31 21.75 1.11
C THR A 309 -7.17 22.70 2.30
N ASN A 310 -7.66 22.36 3.50
CA ASN A 310 -7.62 23.26 4.64
C ASN A 310 -6.79 22.72 5.80
N SER A 311 -5.58 23.24 5.96
CA SER A 311 -4.87 23.26 7.24
C SER A 311 -3.81 24.36 7.28
N THR A 312 -4.25 25.62 7.34
CA THR A 312 -3.43 26.68 7.95
C THR A 312 -4.01 26.94 9.33
N PRO A 313 -3.33 26.57 10.43
CA PRO A 313 -3.68 27.09 11.74
C PRO A 313 -3.14 28.53 11.79
N SER A 314 -3.93 29.50 11.35
CA SER A 314 -3.63 30.90 11.60
C SER A 314 -3.88 31.17 13.08
N SER A 315 -2.82 31.10 13.88
CA SER A 315 -2.81 31.61 15.24
C SER A 315 -2.90 33.13 15.21
N LYS A 316 -4.13 33.66 15.21
CA LYS A 316 -4.40 35.01 15.71
C LYS A 316 -5.64 34.93 16.59
N MET A 317 -5.39 34.87 17.90
CA MET A 317 -6.38 35.23 18.89
C MET A 317 -6.69 36.71 18.70
N VAL A 318 -7.94 37.04 18.39
CA VAL A 318 -8.46 38.40 18.50
C VAL A 318 -9.44 38.38 19.67
N SER A 319 -9.10 39.13 20.71
CA SER A 319 -9.94 39.36 21.89
C SER A 319 -11.22 40.10 21.51
N PRO A 320 -12.34 39.87 22.22
CA PRO A 320 -13.57 40.61 21.98
C PRO A 320 -13.47 41.98 22.67
N SER A 321 -13.27 43.03 21.89
CA SER A 321 -13.49 44.41 22.35
C SER A 321 -14.81 44.89 21.79
N SER A 322 -15.76 45.06 22.70
CA SER A 322 -17.00 45.82 22.57
C SER A 322 -16.76 47.18 21.92
N THR A 323 -17.51 47.55 20.87
CA THR A 323 -18.47 48.68 20.87
C THR A 323 -19.04 48.95 19.47
N ASN A 324 -20.36 49.14 19.47
CA ASN A 324 -21.17 50.03 18.62
C ASN A 324 -21.32 49.74 17.10
N LEU A 325 -22.56 49.42 16.74
CA LEU A 325 -23.18 49.75 15.45
C LEU A 325 -23.07 51.26 15.17
N PRO A 326 -23.05 51.68 13.89
CA PRO A 326 -24.32 52.09 13.30
C PRO A 326 -24.54 51.70 11.83
N ASP A 327 -25.82 51.84 11.46
CA ASP A 327 -26.47 51.66 10.17
C ASP A 327 -25.85 52.46 9.01
N ASN A 328 -25.83 51.88 7.79
CA ASN A 328 -26.65 52.29 6.62
C ASN A 328 -26.07 51.81 5.28
N ILE A 329 -26.91 51.08 4.53
CA ILE A 329 -27.39 51.27 3.13
C ILE A 329 -26.41 51.68 1.99
N SER A 330 -26.67 51.06 0.81
CA SER A 330 -26.25 51.34 -0.60
C SER A 330 -24.80 51.02 -0.99
N GLU A 331 -24.43 50.44 -2.15
CA GLU A 331 -25.00 50.31 -3.52
C GLU A 331 -24.20 49.18 -4.24
N PHE A 332 -24.80 48.20 -4.94
CA PHE A 332 -25.05 48.11 -6.39
C PHE A 332 -23.85 48.23 -7.37
N PHE A 333 -23.53 47.08 -8.01
CA PHE A 333 -22.83 46.77 -9.28
C PHE A 333 -21.47 47.38 -9.67
N GLY A 334 -20.53 46.46 -9.88
CA GLY A 334 -19.46 46.46 -10.88
C GLY A 334 -19.08 45.01 -11.17
#